data_AF-A0A7Z8QJX1-F1
#
_entry.id   AF-A0A7Z8QJX1-F1
#
_cell.length_a   1.000
_cell.length_b   1.000
_cell.length_c   1.000
_cell.angle_alpha   90.00
_cell.angle_beta   90.00
_cell.angle_gamma   90.00
#
_symmetry.space_group_name_H-M   'P 1'
#
loop_
_entity.id
_entity.type
_entity.pdbx_description
1 polymer ?
#
loop_
_entity_poly.entity_id
_entity_poly.type
_entity_poly.pdbx_seq_one_letter_code
_entity_poly.pdbx_strand_id
1 'polypeptide(L)'
;MTDKPLLHEKLTTGAEFLGGSDFYQKNIPDCIASNLNPNFQLRPYQFEAFGRFKYYMESYPSRPKNTPTQALYHMATGSGKTL
;
A
#
# COMPACT_ATOMS: atom_id res chain seq x y z
N MET A 1 1.49 -1.76 -29.21
CA MET A 1 1.59 -2.50 -27.93
C MET A 1 0.82 -1.69 -26.91
N THR A 2 -0.29 -2.21 -26.39
CA THR A 2 -1.11 -1.45 -25.43
C THR A 2 -0.37 -1.41 -24.09
N ASP A 3 -0.08 -0.21 -23.60
CA ASP A 3 0.58 -0.05 -22.32
C ASP A 3 -0.33 -0.59 -21.21
N LYS A 4 0.14 -1.60 -20.48
CA LYS A 4 -0.66 -2.24 -19.44
C LYS A 4 -0.49 -1.41 -18.17
N PRO A 5 -1.59 -0.93 -17.54
CA PRO A 5 -1.46 -0.08 -16.37
C PRO A 5 -0.71 -0.80 -15.25
N LEU A 6 0.22 -0.08 -14.65
CA LEU A 6 1.02 -0.50 -13.51
C LEU A 6 0.11 -0.72 -12.30
N LEU A 7 0.59 -1.53 -11.35
CA LEU A 7 -0.21 -1.86 -10.18
C LEU A 7 -0.66 -0.61 -9.41
N HIS A 8 0.24 0.35 -9.21
CA HIS A 8 -0.10 1.55 -8.43
C HIS A 8 -1.21 2.37 -9.08
N GLU A 9 -1.26 2.45 -10.42
CA GLU A 9 -2.30 3.16 -11.18
C GLU A 9 -3.66 2.46 -11.02
N LYS A 10 -3.67 1.12 -11.09
CA LYS A 10 -4.87 0.32 -10.84
C LYS A 10 -5.43 0.52 -9.45
N LEU A 11 -4.55 0.51 -8.43
CA LEU A 11 -4.96 0.72 -7.05
C LEU A 11 -5.45 2.14 -6.82
N THR A 12 -4.77 3.15 -7.36
CA THR A 12 -5.20 4.57 -7.26
C THR A 12 -6.59 4.75 -7.87
N THR A 13 -6.80 4.23 -9.08
CA THR A 13 -8.11 4.30 -9.76
C THR A 13 -9.17 3.52 -8.97
N GLY A 14 -8.82 2.33 -8.46
CA GLY A 14 -9.71 1.50 -7.67
C GLY A 14 -10.18 2.16 -6.36
N ALA A 15 -9.34 2.99 -5.73
CA ALA A 15 -9.67 3.68 -4.48
C ALA A 15 -10.94 4.54 -4.61
N GLU A 16 -11.13 5.21 -5.75
CA GLU A 16 -12.31 6.03 -6.04
C GLU A 16 -13.62 5.24 -5.89
N PHE A 17 -13.60 3.96 -6.24
CA PHE A 17 -14.76 3.06 -6.18
C PHE A 17 -14.86 2.28 -4.87
N LEU A 18 -13.76 2.14 -4.13
CA LEU A 18 -13.70 1.37 -2.87
C LEU A 18 -14.11 2.20 -1.64
N GLY A 19 -14.02 3.52 -1.72
CA GLY A 19 -14.38 4.41 -0.61
C GLY A 19 -13.75 5.80 -0.65
N GLY A 20 -13.18 6.20 -1.78
CA GLY A 20 -12.55 7.51 -1.99
C GLY A 20 -11.02 7.44 -2.04
N SER A 21 -10.41 8.57 -2.39
CA SER A 21 -8.94 8.67 -2.59
C SER A 21 -8.12 8.31 -1.35
N ASP A 22 -8.69 8.44 -0.15
CA ASP A 22 -8.05 8.11 1.12
C ASP A 22 -8.37 6.70 1.65
N PHE A 23 -9.06 5.87 0.85
CA PHE A 23 -9.47 4.52 1.23
C PHE A 23 -8.33 3.71 1.85
N TYR A 24 -7.16 3.67 1.23
CA TYR A 24 -6.03 2.89 1.75
C TYR A 24 -5.47 3.47 3.06
N GLN A 25 -5.41 4.80 3.20
CA GLN A 25 -4.89 5.44 4.41
C GLN A 25 -5.74 5.12 5.63
N LYS A 26 -7.07 5.00 5.46
CA LYS A 26 -8.01 4.65 6.53
C LYS A 26 -8.05 3.16 6.88
N ASN A 27 -7.51 2.30 6.02
CA ASN A 27 -7.63 0.84 6.14
C ASN A 27 -6.31 0.17 6.57
N ILE A 28 -5.53 0.85 7.42
CA ILE A 28 -4.39 0.25 8.10
C ILE A 28 -4.85 -0.43 9.41
N PRO A 29 -4.43 -1.67 9.69
CA PRO A 29 -4.69 -2.29 10.99
C PRO A 29 -3.88 -1.59 12.09
N ASP A 30 -4.50 -1.38 13.26
CA ASP A 30 -3.82 -0.81 14.43
C ASP A 30 -2.55 -1.58 14.81
N CYS A 31 -2.55 -2.91 14.58
CA CYS A 31 -1.40 -3.75 14.86
C CYS A 31 -0.16 -3.37 14.03
N ILE A 32 -0.29 -2.78 12.84
CA ILE A 32 0.89 -2.30 12.11
C ILE A 32 1.46 -1.07 12.83
N ALA A 33 0.62 -0.07 13.12
CA ALA A 33 1.07 1.16 13.73
C ALA A 33 1.62 0.94 15.16
N SER A 34 1.03 0.03 15.94
CA SER A 34 1.42 -0.23 17.32
C SER A 34 2.69 -1.08 17.46
N ASN A 35 3.07 -1.84 16.43
CA ASN A 35 4.29 -2.66 16.45
C ASN A 35 5.52 -1.94 15.88
N LEU A 36 5.36 -0.73 15.34
CA LEU A 36 6.47 0.09 14.89
C LEU A 36 7.09 0.87 16.05
N ASN A 37 8.34 1.29 15.88
CA ASN A 37 9.04 2.05 16.90
C ASN A 37 8.32 3.39 17.14
N PRO A 38 7.82 3.65 18.37
CA PRO A 38 6.98 4.82 18.66
C PRO A 38 7.73 6.16 18.52
N ASN A 39 9.07 6.14 18.50
CA ASN A 39 9.87 7.33 18.23
C ASN A 39 9.81 7.78 16.76
N PHE A 40 9.29 6.93 15.86
CA PHE A 40 9.10 7.26 14.45
C PHE A 40 7.61 7.40 14.14
N GLN A 41 7.13 8.65 14.17
CA GLN A 41 5.76 8.95 13.79
C GLN A 41 5.51 8.60 12.31
N LEU A 42 4.45 7.83 12.06
CA LEU A 42 4.02 7.49 10.72
C LEU A 42 3.52 8.72 9.94
N ARG A 43 3.95 8.83 8.70
CA ARG A 43 3.58 9.89 7.76
C ARG A 43 2.39 9.45 6.89
N PRO A 44 1.57 10.38 6.35
CA PRO A 44 0.38 10.04 5.55
C PRO A 44 0.64 9.03 4.41
N TYR A 45 1.74 9.17 3.68
CA TYR A 45 2.09 8.23 2.61
C TYR A 45 2.48 6.83 3.11
N GLN A 46 2.98 6.71 4.35
CA GLN A 46 3.28 5.39 4.94
C GLN A 46 1.99 4.65 5.27
N PHE A 47 0.98 5.36 5.83
CA PHE A 47 -0.35 4.80 6.01
C PHE A 47 -0.94 4.31 4.68
N GLU A 48 -0.79 5.11 3.62
CA GLU A 48 -1.23 4.69 2.28
C GLU A 48 -0.47 3.47 1.77
N ALA A 49 0.86 3.43 1.93
CA ALA A 49 1.70 2.32 1.52
C ALA A 49 1.32 1.02 2.24
N PHE A 50 1.11 1.06 3.55
CA PHE A 50 0.68 -0.09 4.35
C PHE A 50 -0.73 -0.55 3.97
N GLY A 51 -1.67 0.39 3.79
CA GLY A 51 -3.03 0.07 3.36
C GLY A 51 -3.08 -0.57 1.96
N ARG A 52 -2.30 -0.03 1.01
CA ARG A 52 -2.15 -0.62 -0.33
C ARG A 52 -1.54 -2.02 -0.27
N PHE A 53 -0.52 -2.22 0.57
CA PHE A 53 0.11 -3.53 0.76
C PHE A 53 -0.88 -4.54 1.33
N LYS A 54 -1.61 -4.20 2.41
CA LYS A 54 -2.66 -5.04 2.99
C LYS A 54 -3.71 -5.42 1.95
N TYR A 55 -4.27 -4.43 1.26
CA TYR A 55 -5.28 -4.67 0.22
C TYR A 55 -4.75 -5.59 -0.88
N TYR A 56 -3.53 -5.36 -1.35
CA TYR A 56 -2.92 -6.22 -2.37
C TYR A 56 -2.79 -7.67 -1.88
N MET A 57 -2.30 -7.86 -0.66
CA MET A 57 -2.05 -9.19 -0.10
C MET A 57 -3.34 -9.95 0.22
N GLU A 58 -4.37 -9.27 0.72
CA GLU A 58 -5.57 -9.91 1.28
C GLU A 58 -6.79 -9.89 0.36
N SER A 59 -6.94 -8.85 -0.46
CA SER A 59 -8.23 -8.55 -1.13
C SER A 59 -8.12 -8.35 -2.63
N TYR A 60 -6.92 -8.07 -3.17
CA TYR A 60 -6.76 -7.81 -4.59
C TYR A 60 -7.00 -9.08 -5.42
N PRO A 61 -8.08 -9.13 -6.23
CA PRO A 61 -8.55 -10.38 -6.83
C PRO A 61 -7.58 -10.93 -7.89
N SER A 62 -6.79 -10.05 -8.52
CA SER A 62 -5.83 -10.43 -9.55
C SER A 62 -4.43 -10.69 -9.01
N ARG A 63 -4.23 -10.78 -7.68
CA ARG A 63 -2.94 -11.20 -7.13
C ARG A 63 -2.67 -12.66 -7.49
N PRO A 64 -1.51 -12.99 -8.09
CA PRO A 64 -1.12 -14.37 -8.32
C PRO A 64 -1.13 -15.21 -7.05
N LYS A 65 -1.73 -16.40 -7.11
CA LYS A 65 -1.74 -17.37 -6.00
C LYS A 65 -0.51 -18.28 -6.10
N ASN A 66 -0.06 -18.81 -4.96
CA ASN A 66 1.04 -19.77 -4.85
C ASN A 66 2.37 -19.33 -5.50
N THR A 67 2.58 -18.03 -5.63
CA THR A 67 3.80 -17.44 -6.19
C THR A 67 4.32 -16.35 -5.26
N PRO A 68 5.64 -16.27 -5.03
CA PRO A 68 6.22 -15.19 -4.24
C PRO A 68 5.86 -13.84 -4.85
N THR A 69 5.33 -12.95 -4.02
CA THR A 69 5.09 -11.56 -4.39
C THR A 69 6.24 -10.72 -3.87
N GLN A 70 6.82 -9.88 -4.75
CA GLN A 70 7.77 -8.84 -4.38
C GLN A 70 7.07 -7.48 -4.52
N ALA A 71 7.19 -6.62 -3.50
CA ALA A 71 6.65 -5.26 -3.54
C ALA A 71 7.81 -4.26 -3.75
N LEU A 72 7.66 -3.38 -4.75
CA LEU A 72 8.63 -2.32 -5.04
C LEU A 72 8.08 -0.98 -4.56
N TYR A 73 8.81 -0.33 -3.66
CA TYR A 73 8.47 1.00 -3.15
C TYR A 73 9.38 2.06 -3.78
N HIS A 74 8.82 2.89 -4.66
CA HIS A 74 9.52 4.05 -5.22
C HIS A 74 9.42 5.24 -4.26
N MET A 75 10.43 5.42 -3.42
CA MET A 75 10.48 6.51 -2.43
C MET A 75 11.88 7.13 -2.35
N ALA A 76 11.97 8.41 -1.98
CA ALA A 76 13.24 9.11 -1.75
C ALA A 76 14.05 8.50 -0.59
N THR A 77 15.34 8.82 -0.49
CA THR A 77 16.15 8.50 0.70
C THR A 77 15.62 9.27 1.93
N GLY A 78 15.74 8.71 3.13
CA GLY A 78 15.19 9.32 4.35
C GLY A 78 13.65 9.36 4.45
N SER A 79 12.93 8.74 3.50
CA SER A 79 11.47 8.61 3.51
C SER A 79 10.93 7.58 4.52
N GLY A 80 11.78 6.90 5.29
CA GLY A 80 11.33 5.87 6.22
C GLY A 80 10.82 4.60 5.55
N LYS A 81 11.18 4.33 4.27
CA LYS A 81 10.83 3.08 3.58
C LYS A 81 11.42 1.79 4.19
N THR A 82 12.36 1.92 5.12
CA THR A 82 13.01 0.81 5.84
C THR A 82 12.45 0.62 7.26
N LEU A 83 11.69 1.60 7.75
CA LEU A 83 10.98 1.49 9.02
C LEU A 83 9.88 0.43 8.89
#